data_AF-A0AAJ0FD42-F1
#
_entry.id   AF-A0AAJ0FD42-F1
#
_cell.length_a   1.000
_cell.length_b   1.000
_cell.length_c   1.000
_cell.angle_alpha   90.00
_cell.angle_beta   90.00
_cell.angle_gamma   90.00
#
_symmetry.space_group_name_H-M   'P 1'
#
loop_
_entity.id
_entity.type
_entity.pdbx_description
1 polymer ?
#
loop_
_entity_poly.entity_id
_entity_poly.type
_entity_poly.pdbx_seq_one_letter_code
_entity_poly.pdbx_strand_id
1 'polypeptide(L)' 'MTDSLAAARYAAMRWNCLSESHADELLDHLDLQITTPLVDLGCGWGELLLRAATRTNCKATGVDTAPSAEDAKRRRTAA' A
#
# COMPACT_ATOMS: atom_id res chain seq x y z
N MET A 1 7.72 4.25 -26.78
CA MET A 1 8.40 2.94 -26.61
C MET A 1 8.86 2.72 -25.16
N THR A 2 8.06 3.16 -24.18
CA THR A 2 8.39 3.17 -22.73
C THR A 2 7.39 2.37 -21.90
N ASP A 3 6.26 1.98 -22.47
CA ASP A 3 5.16 1.28 -21.77
C ASP A 3 5.49 -0.16 -21.37
N SER A 4 6.16 -0.91 -22.23
CA SER A 4 6.42 -2.34 -22.01
C SER A 4 7.25 -2.61 -20.75
N LEU A 5 8.22 -1.72 -20.45
CA LEU A 5 9.06 -1.87 -19.25
C LEU A 5 8.31 -1.47 -17.97
N ALA A 6 7.42 -0.47 -18.05
CA ALA A 6 6.57 -0.08 -16.93
C ALA A 6 5.57 -1.19 -16.59
N ALA A 7 4.88 -1.75 -17.58
CA ALA A 7 3.96 -2.88 -17.41
C ALA A 7 4.67 -4.11 -16.82
N ALA A 8 5.86 -4.46 -17.32
CA ALA A 8 6.64 -5.60 -16.80
C ALA A 8 7.09 -5.42 -15.34
N ARG A 9 7.41 -4.19 -14.91
CA ARG A 9 7.80 -3.89 -13.52
C ARG A 9 6.67 -4.14 -12.52
N TYR A 10 5.42 -4.03 -12.95
CA TYR A 10 4.25 -4.10 -12.09
C TYR A 10 3.42 -5.38 -12.27
N ALA A 11 3.70 -6.18 -13.31
CA ALA A 11 2.99 -7.42 -13.62
C ALA A 11 3.03 -8.47 -12.49
N ALA A 12 4.05 -8.46 -11.64
CA ALA A 12 4.16 -9.36 -10.49
C ALA A 12 3.51 -8.81 -9.20
N MET A 13 3.07 -7.55 -9.18
CA MET A 13 2.43 -6.94 -8.02
C MET A 13 0.94 -7.32 -7.96
N ARG A 14 0.67 -8.53 -7.44
CA ARG A 14 -0.70 -9.08 -7.29
C ARG A 14 -1.60 -8.21 -6.40
N TRP A 15 -1.03 -7.36 -5.55
CA TRP A 15 -1.73 -6.45 -4.65
C TRP A 15 -1.57 -4.97 -5.01
N ASN A 16 -1.54 -4.63 -6.29
CA ASN A 16 -1.59 -3.21 -6.68
C ASN A 16 -2.91 -2.56 -6.19
N CYS A 17 -3.98 -3.34 -5.97
CA CYS A 17 -5.25 -2.86 -5.43
C CYS A 17 -5.83 -3.86 -4.43
N LEU A 18 -5.57 -3.70 -3.15
CA LEU A 18 -6.39 -4.41 -2.17
C LEU A 18 -7.80 -3.84 -2.24
N SER A 19 -8.80 -4.70 -2.51
CA SER A 19 -10.19 -4.36 -2.19
C SER A 19 -10.31 -4.19 -0.68
N GLU A 20 -11.37 -3.53 -0.22
CA GLU A 20 -11.58 -3.34 1.21
C GLU A 20 -11.60 -4.66 1.98
N SER A 21 -12.26 -5.68 1.42
CA SER A 21 -12.31 -7.03 2.00
C SER A 21 -10.94 -7.68 2.18
N HIS A 22 -10.06 -7.56 1.18
CA HIS A 22 -8.72 -8.13 1.26
C HIS A 22 -7.80 -7.29 2.16
N ALA A 23 -8.02 -5.97 2.23
CA ALA A 23 -7.32 -5.12 3.18
C ALA A 23 -7.65 -5.53 4.62
N ASP A 24 -8.92 -5.79 4.90
CA ASP A 24 -9.37 -6.23 6.21
C ASP A 24 -8.83 -7.62 6.56
N GLU A 25 -8.93 -8.60 5.65
CA GLU A 25 -8.36 -9.95 5.82
C GLU A 25 -6.85 -9.91 6.08
N LEU A 26 -6.12 -9.08 5.33
CA LEU A 26 -4.69 -8.89 5.56
C LEU A 26 -4.41 -8.32 6.96
N LEU A 27 -5.14 -7.28 7.39
CA LEU A 27 -4.93 -6.67 8.70
C LEU A 27 -5.28 -7.63 9.84
N ASP A 28 -6.30 -8.46 9.67
CA ASP A 28 -6.66 -9.49 10.64
C ASP A 28 -5.56 -10.56 10.76
N HIS A 29 -4.96 -10.95 9.63
CA HIS A 29 -3.83 -11.89 9.62
C HIS A 29 -2.54 -11.32 10.22
N LEU A 30 -2.34 -10.01 10.17
CA LEU A 30 -1.15 -9.37 10.74
C LEU A 30 -1.20 -9.30 12.28
N ASP A 31 -2.36 -9.51 12.90
CA ASP A 31 -2.59 -9.49 14.36
C ASP A 31 -1.88 -8.31 15.06
N LEU A 32 -2.07 -7.13 14.50
CA LEU A 32 -1.40 -5.92 14.94
C LEU A 32 -1.90 -5.47 16.32
N GLN A 33 -0.97 -5.13 17.19
CA GLN A 33 -1.23 -4.59 18.52
C GLN A 33 -0.74 -3.14 18.60
N ILE A 34 -1.20 -2.37 19.60
CA ILE A 34 -0.76 -0.98 19.80
C ILE A 34 0.77 -0.85 19.94
N THR A 35 1.42 -1.90 20.46
CA THR A 35 2.87 -1.98 20.65
C THR A 35 3.63 -2.44 19.40
N THR A 36 2.93 -2.86 18.34
CA THR A 36 3.53 -3.36 17.09
C THR A 36 3.88 -2.19 16.17
N PRO A 37 5.16 -1.84 15.96
CA PRO A 37 5.52 -0.85 14.95
C PRO A 37 5.28 -1.41 13.53
N LEU A 38 4.58 -0.64 12.70
CA LEU A 38 4.23 -1.02 11.33
C LEU A 38 4.98 -0.16 10.31
N VAL A 39 5.54 -0.80 9.28
CA VAL A 39 6.12 -0.13 8.10
C VAL A 39 5.44 -0.67 6.84
N ASP A 40 4.89 0.23 6.02
CA ASP A 40 4.29 -0.09 4.72
C ASP A 40 5.18 0.46 3.58
N LEU A 41 5.70 -0.45 2.75
CA LEU A 41 6.62 -0.15 1.65
C LEU A 41 5.87 -0.16 0.33
N GLY A 42 5.88 0.96 -0.38
CA GLY A 42 4.97 1.19 -1.50
C GLY A 42 3.56 1.55 -1.05
N CYS A 43 3.45 2.31 0.05
CA CYS A 43 2.17 2.64 0.69
C CYS A 43 1.21 3.45 -0.21
N GLY A 44 1.71 3.99 -1.32
CA GLY A 44 0.98 4.89 -2.19
C GLY A 44 0.47 6.10 -1.42
N TRP A 45 -0.85 6.27 -1.44
CA TRP A 45 -1.59 7.31 -0.71
C TRP A 45 -1.88 6.96 0.77
N GLY A 46 -1.49 5.76 1.23
CA GLY A 46 -1.49 5.39 2.65
C GLY A 46 -2.79 4.82 3.22
N GLU A 47 -3.78 4.48 2.40
CA GLU A 47 -5.09 4.00 2.87
C GLU A 47 -5.00 2.79 3.81
N LEU A 48 -4.23 1.75 3.45
CA LEU A 48 -4.07 0.57 4.29
C LEU A 48 -3.37 0.91 5.62
N LEU A 49 -2.34 1.76 5.56
CA LEU A 49 -1.61 2.24 6.73
C LEU A 49 -2.51 3.04 7.69
N LEU A 50 -3.38 3.91 7.15
CA LEU A 50 -4.36 4.66 7.94
C LEU A 50 -5.40 3.75 8.58
N ARG A 51 -5.89 2.73 7.86
CA ARG A 51 -6.79 1.71 8.41
C ARG A 51 -6.12 0.95 9.55
N ALA A 52 -4.88 0.50 9.37
CA ALA A 52 -4.12 -0.20 10.40
C ALA A 52 -3.95 0.66 11.66
N ALA A 53 -3.46 1.89 11.51
CA ALA A 53 -3.25 2.82 12.62
C ALA A 53 -4.57 3.17 13.33
N THR A 54 -5.67 3.31 12.60
CA THR A 54 -6.99 3.60 13.19
C THR A 54 -7.55 2.42 13.98
N ARG A 55 -7.38 1.18 13.48
CA ARG A 55 -7.86 -0.04 14.15
C ARG A 55 -7.12 -0.32 15.45
N THR A 56 -5.81 -0.06 15.50
CA THR A 56 -4.94 -0.57 16.58
C THR A 56 -4.26 0.52 17.40
N ASN A 57 -4.30 1.78 16.94
CA ASN A 57 -3.50 2.90 17.45
C ASN A 57 -1.98 2.64 17.42
N CYS A 58 -1.53 1.68 16.62
CA CYS A 58 -0.11 1.37 16.52
C CYS A 58 0.66 2.49 15.81
N LYS A 59 1.96 2.61 16.13
CA LYS A 59 2.86 3.51 15.39
C LYS A 59 3.10 2.97 13.99
N ALA A 60 2.67 3.72 12.98
CA ALA A 60 2.73 3.32 11.58
C ALA A 60 3.60 4.28 10.74
N THR A 61 4.36 3.76 9.78
CA THR A 61 5.22 4.55 8.87
C THR A 61 5.03 4.07 7.44
N GLY A 62 4.71 5.00 6.54
CA GLY A 62 4.60 4.73 5.10
C GLY A 62 5.84 5.20 4.35
N VAL A 63 6.32 4.39 3.41
CA VAL A 63 7.43 4.73 2.53
C VAL A 63 7.01 4.48 1.09
N ASP A 64 7.12 5.49 0.23
CA ASP A 64 6.89 5.35 -1.21
C ASP A 64 7.98 6.08 -2.00
N THR A 65 8.15 5.69 -3.25
CA THR A 65 9.04 6.34 -4.23
C THR A 65 8.30 7.39 -5.08
N ALA A 66 6.97 7.46 -4.96
CA ALA A 66 6.18 8.50 -5.56
C ALA A 66 6.34 9.78 -4.73
N PRO A 67 6.73 10.90 -5.35
CA PRO A 67 6.93 12.15 -4.63
C PRO A 67 5.60 12.79 -4.17
N SER A 68 4.45 12.31 -4.67
CA SER A 68 3.12 12.71 -4.25
C SER A 68 2.10 11.56 -4.35
N ALA A 69 0.97 11.69 -3.64
CA ALA A 69 -0.15 10.75 -3.72
C ALA A 69 -0.78 10.75 -5.13
N GLU A 70 -0.81 11.89 -5.81
CA GLU A 70 -1.26 12.03 -7.19
C GLU A 70 -0.35 11.25 -8.15
N ASP A 71 0.96 11.28 -7.92
CA ASP A 71 1.92 10.52 -8.72
C ASP A 71 1.80 9.02 -8.46
N ALA A 72 1.50 8.62 -7.22
CA ALA A 72 1.16 7.22 -6.90
C ALA A 72 -0.10 6.77 -7.66
N LYS A 73 -1.15 7.62 -7.71
CA LYS A 73 -2.38 7.33 -8.46
C LYS A 73 -2.13 7.22 -9.97
N ARG A 74 -1.34 8.13 -10.56
CA ARG A 74 -1.01 8.08 -11.99
C ARG A 74 -0.23 6.83 -12.38
N ARG A 75 0.75 6.42 -11.57
CA ARG A 75 1.51 5.18 -11.78
C ARG A 75 0.60 3.96 -11.82
N ARG A 76 -0.52 4.01 -11.10
CA ARG A 76 -1.51 2.96 -11.03
C ARG A 76 -2.45 2.89 -12.23
N THR A 77 -2.86 4.04 -12.76
CA THR A 77 -3.67 4.10 -13.99
C THR A 77 -2.84 3.76 -15.23
N ALA A 78 -1.51 3.92 -15.15
CA ALA A 78 -0.57 3.62 -16.22
C ALA A 78 -0.03 2.16 -16.22
N ALA A 79 -0.44 1.34 -15.25
CA ALA A 79 -0.06 -0.07 -15.12
C ALA A 79 -1.25 -0.98 -15.46
#